data_AF-A0A844ILK5-F1
#
_entry.id   AF-A0A844ILK5-F1
#
_cell.length_a   1.000
_cell.length_b   1.000
_cell.length_c   1.000
_cell.angle_alpha   90.00
_cell.angle_beta   90.00
_cell.angle_gamma   90.00
#
_symmetry.space_group_name_H-M   'P 1'
#
loop_
_entity.id
_entity.type
_entity.pdbx_description
1 polymer ?
#
loop_
_entity_poly.entity_id
_entity_poly.type
_entity_poly.pdbx_seq_one_letter_code
_entity_poly.pdbx_strand_id
1 'polypeptide(L)'
;MTDFEIALNNTFTLLKPQGIFRFIVPDIKEIAIDYVNSSSPDASVFFMKETLLGSINSRRGIKGLIYSWLGNSDHLWMWDYPALELYLKRAGFQEIRRGYFHDSEDQRFTEVEEKARFVKSVCVQCRK
;
A
#
# COMPACT_ATOMS: atom_id res chain seq x y z
N MET A 1 7.75 -17.25 1.54
CA MET A 1 6.68 -16.24 1.55
C MET A 1 7.32 -14.91 1.88
N THR A 2 6.93 -13.86 1.17
CA THR A 2 7.33 -12.48 1.47
C THR A 2 6.62 -11.98 2.74
N ASP A 3 7.12 -10.92 3.38
CA ASP A 3 6.47 -10.32 4.54
C ASP A 3 5.04 -9.88 4.26
N PHE A 4 4.77 -9.43 3.02
CA PHE A 4 3.43 -9.08 2.57
C PHE A 4 2.50 -10.30 2.52
N GLU A 5 2.94 -11.43 1.94
CA GLU A 5 2.16 -12.67 1.92
C GLU A 5 1.89 -13.19 3.34
N ILE A 6 2.88 -13.10 4.23
CA ILE A 6 2.73 -13.46 5.65
C ILE A 6 1.65 -12.58 6.30
N ALA A 7 1.68 -11.27 6.09
CA ALA A 7 0.69 -10.33 6.63
C ALA A 7 -0.73 -10.64 6.12
N LEU A 8 -0.89 -10.96 4.83
CA LEU A 8 -2.19 -11.34 4.27
C LEU A 8 -2.72 -12.65 4.86
N ASN A 9 -1.87 -13.68 4.97
CA ASN A 9 -2.27 -14.97 5.54
C ASN A 9 -2.63 -14.86 7.02
N ASN A 10 -1.89 -14.07 7.79
CA ASN A 10 -2.21 -13.79 9.19
C ASN A 10 -3.54 -13.04 9.32
N THR A 11 -3.77 -12.03 8.48
CA THR A 11 -5.03 -11.28 8.44
C THR A 11 -6.20 -12.19 8.10
N PHE A 12 -6.06 -13.03 7.07
CA PHE A 12 -7.06 -14.02 6.70
C PHE A 12 -7.36 -14.98 7.87
N THR A 13 -6.33 -15.42 8.59
CA THR A 13 -6.49 -16.32 9.74
C THR A 13 -7.27 -15.65 10.88
N LEU A 14 -6.95 -14.41 11.20
CA LEU A 14 -7.56 -13.64 12.30
C LEU A 14 -9.02 -13.25 12.05
N LEU A 15 -9.42 -13.07 10.78
CA LEU A 15 -10.79 -12.72 10.44
C LEU A 15 -11.76 -13.87 10.71
N LYS A 16 -12.97 -13.53 11.18
CA LYS A 16 -14.08 -14.48 11.21
C LYS A 16 -14.55 -14.79 9.78
N PRO A 17 -15.14 -15.97 9.50
CA PRO A 17 -15.81 -16.21 8.22
C PRO A 17 -16.80 -15.08 7.94
N GLN A 18 -16.84 -14.52 6.74
CA GLN A 18 -17.70 -13.34 6.49
C GLN A 18 -16.94 -12.01 6.61
N GLY A 19 -15.84 -12.02 7.36
CA GLY A 19 -15.16 -10.84 7.84
C GLY A 19 -14.63 -9.98 6.70
N ILE A 20 -14.90 -8.68 6.78
CA ILE A 20 -14.41 -7.70 5.79
C ILE A 20 -12.98 -7.33 6.15
N PHE A 21 -12.10 -7.44 5.17
CA PHE A 21 -10.79 -6.80 5.19
C PHE A 21 -10.81 -5.62 4.22
N ARG A 22 -10.57 -4.42 4.73
CA ARG A 22 -10.51 -3.20 3.95
C ARG A 22 -9.28 -2.39 4.36
N PHE A 23 -8.51 -1.95 3.39
CA PHE A 23 -7.30 -1.17 3.62
C PHE A 23 -7.03 -0.22 2.45
N ILE A 24 -6.17 0.76 2.69
CA ILE A 24 -5.77 1.77 1.72
C ILE A 24 -4.26 2.01 1.80
N VAL A 25 -3.61 2.04 0.64
CA VAL A 25 -2.16 2.25 0.50
C VAL A 25 -1.88 3.18 -0.69
N PRO A 26 -0.72 3.84 -0.76
CA PRO A 26 -0.30 4.58 -1.97
C PRO A 26 -0.35 3.69 -3.23
N ASP A 27 -0.75 4.26 -4.37
CA ASP A 27 -0.83 3.54 -5.66
C ASP A 27 0.39 3.88 -6.52
N ILE A 28 1.29 2.91 -6.70
CA ILE A 28 2.50 3.11 -7.50
C ILE A 28 2.18 3.44 -8.97
N LYS A 29 1.05 2.96 -9.49
CA LYS A 29 0.66 3.20 -10.89
C LYS A 29 0.35 4.67 -11.12
N GLU A 30 -0.40 5.31 -10.22
CA GLU A 30 -0.73 6.73 -10.32
C GLU A 30 0.54 7.59 -10.25
N ILE A 31 1.45 7.26 -9.31
CA ILE A 31 2.74 7.96 -9.18
C ILE A 31 3.61 7.77 -10.43
N ALA A 32 3.60 6.59 -11.05
CA ALA A 32 4.32 6.34 -12.29
C ALA A 32 3.72 7.08 -13.50
N ILE A 33 2.40 7.19 -13.57
CA ILE A 33 1.71 7.96 -14.61
C ILE A 33 2.10 9.45 -14.50
N ASP A 34 2.10 10.00 -13.29
CA ASP A 34 2.54 11.38 -13.04
C ASP A 34 3.98 11.61 -13.51
N TYR A 35 4.88 10.65 -13.24
CA TYR A 35 6.26 10.70 -13.70
C TYR A 35 6.36 10.73 -15.23
N VAL A 36 5.71 9.79 -15.91
CA VAL A 36 5.75 9.65 -17.38
C VAL A 36 5.16 10.88 -18.08
N ASN A 37 4.13 11.48 -17.50
CA ASN A 37 3.45 12.63 -18.09
C ASN A 37 4.10 13.98 -17.73
N SER A 38 5.06 14.01 -16.81
CA SER A 38 5.69 15.25 -16.36
C SER A 38 6.75 15.72 -17.36
N SER A 39 6.70 17.01 -17.73
CA SER A 39 7.76 17.68 -18.47
C SER A 39 8.83 18.32 -17.58
N SER A 40 8.70 18.17 -16.25
CA SER A 40 9.64 18.76 -15.31
C SER A 40 10.98 18.02 -15.35
N PRO A 41 12.13 18.74 -15.37
CA PRO A 41 13.44 18.10 -15.24
C PRO A 41 13.62 17.35 -13.92
N ASP A 42 12.81 17.67 -12.90
CA ASP A 42 12.84 17.02 -11.58
C ASP A 42 11.88 15.82 -11.46
N ALA A 43 11.19 15.41 -12.54
CA ALA A 43 10.18 14.36 -12.50
C ALA A 43 10.67 13.06 -11.85
N SER A 44 11.91 12.65 -12.18
CA SER A 44 12.52 11.45 -11.61
C SER A 44 12.82 11.59 -10.12
N VAL A 45 13.21 12.79 -9.66
CA VAL A 45 13.42 13.09 -8.24
C VAL A 45 12.11 13.03 -7.47
N PHE A 46 11.02 13.56 -8.02
CA PHE A 46 9.69 13.45 -7.41
C PHE A 46 9.23 12.00 -7.34
N PHE A 47 9.37 11.22 -8.42
CA PHE A 47 9.01 9.80 -8.43
C PHE A 47 9.73 9.03 -7.31
N MET A 48 11.05 9.20 -7.17
CA MET A 48 11.84 8.51 -6.15
C MET A 48 11.49 8.93 -4.72
N LYS A 49 11.04 10.18 -4.53
CA LYS A 49 10.56 10.69 -3.23
C LYS A 49 9.18 10.13 -2.88
N GLU A 50 8.23 10.23 -3.80
CA GLU A 50 6.84 9.78 -3.59
C GLU A 50 6.75 8.27 -3.40
N THR A 51 7.58 7.51 -4.12
CA THR A 51 7.64 6.05 -3.99
C THR A 51 8.48 5.57 -2.81
N LEU A 52 9.25 6.46 -2.16
CA LEU A 52 10.28 6.13 -1.18
C LEU A 52 11.37 5.15 -1.68
N LEU A 53 11.46 4.92 -3.00
CA LEU A 53 12.43 4.01 -3.62
C LEU A 53 13.83 4.66 -3.78
N GLY A 54 13.98 5.93 -3.42
CA GLY A 54 15.24 6.65 -3.48
C GLY A 54 15.89 6.87 -2.12
N SER A 55 17.18 6.53 -2.02
CA SER A 55 18.04 7.01 -0.93
C SER A 55 18.64 8.36 -1.31
N ILE A 56 18.16 9.44 -0.68
CA ILE A 56 18.67 10.82 -0.92
C ILE A 56 20.06 11.00 -0.31
N ASN A 57 20.44 10.17 0.67
CA ASN A 57 21.73 10.26 1.36
C ASN A 57 22.32 8.86 1.54
N SER A 58 23.52 8.63 1.02
CA SER A 58 24.35 7.49 1.43
C SER A 58 24.84 7.72 2.87
N ARG A 59 23.99 7.50 3.86
CA ARG A 59 24.36 7.67 5.27
C ARG A 59 25.33 6.57 5.68
N ARG A 60 26.64 6.83 5.58
CA ARG A 60 27.70 5.95 6.10
C ARG A 60 27.73 6.04 7.64
N GLY A 61 27.84 4.90 8.33
CA GLY A 61 28.15 4.80 9.77
C GLY A 61 27.08 4.13 10.65
N ILE A 62 27.45 3.86 11.91
CA ILE A 62 26.68 3.07 12.91
C ILE A 62 25.28 3.65 13.19
N LYS A 63 25.10 4.98 13.07
CA LYS A 63 23.79 5.64 13.20
C LYS A 63 22.84 5.37 12.02
N GLY A 64 23.39 5.14 10.82
CA GLY A 64 22.60 4.72 9.65
C GLY A 64 22.07 3.30 9.81
N LEU A 65 22.86 2.43 10.44
CA LEU A 65 22.47 1.05 10.75
C LEU A 65 21.32 1.00 11.77
N ILE A 66 21.35 1.81 12.83
CA ILE A 66 20.28 1.83 13.85
C ILE A 66 18.95 2.34 13.28
N TYR A 67 18.99 3.34 12.38
CA TYR A 67 17.79 3.85 11.71
C TYR A 67 17.24 2.89 10.64
N SER A 68 18.09 2.14 9.93
CA SER A 68 17.63 1.06 9.04
C SER A 68 17.09 -0.14 9.82
N TRP A 69 17.59 -0.38 11.04
CA TRP A 69 17.17 -1.51 11.89
C TRP A 69 15.88 -1.24 12.66
N LEU A 70 15.68 -0.01 13.16
CA LEU A 70 14.40 0.45 13.72
C LEU A 70 13.38 0.78 12.63
N GLY A 71 13.86 1.02 11.41
CA GLY A 71 13.09 1.20 10.19
C GLY A 71 13.04 -0.08 9.36
N ASN A 72 12.69 -1.23 9.95
CA ASN A 72 12.25 -2.43 9.21
C ASN A 72 11.10 -2.13 8.22
N SER A 73 10.56 -0.91 8.28
CA SER A 73 10.00 -0.09 7.21
C SER A 73 10.97 0.19 6.05
N ASP A 74 11.68 -0.82 5.56
CA ASP A 74 12.10 -0.85 4.17
C ASP A 74 10.79 -0.96 3.36
N HIS A 75 10.02 0.14 3.29
CA HIS A 75 8.86 0.36 2.42
C HIS A 75 9.35 0.42 0.97
N LEU A 76 10.14 -0.57 0.57
CA LEU A 76 10.77 -0.72 -0.74
C LEU A 76 9.79 -1.24 -1.78
N TRP A 77 8.60 -1.67 -1.36
CA TRP A 77 7.60 -2.23 -2.25
C TRP A 77 6.27 -1.52 -2.09
N MET A 78 5.90 -0.77 -3.12
CA MET A 78 4.60 -0.14 -3.27
C MET A 78 3.77 -0.93 -4.27
N TRP A 79 2.47 -0.98 -4.04
CA TRP A 79 1.58 -1.87 -4.76
C TRP A 79 0.58 -1.09 -5.60
N ASP A 80 0.10 -1.70 -6.68
CA ASP A 80 -1.08 -1.27 -7.40
C ASP A 80 -2.21 -2.29 -7.21
N TYR A 81 -3.41 -1.95 -7.66
CA TYR A 81 -4.57 -2.82 -7.49
C TYR A 81 -4.40 -4.22 -8.11
N PRO A 82 -3.94 -4.39 -9.38
CA PRO A 82 -3.75 -5.73 -9.95
C PRO A 82 -2.85 -6.63 -9.12
N ALA A 83 -1.75 -6.10 -8.58
CA ALA A 83 -0.88 -6.87 -7.71
C ALA A 83 -1.59 -7.23 -6.39
N LEU A 84 -2.21 -6.25 -5.72
CA LEU A 84 -2.96 -6.51 -4.47
C LEU A 84 -4.04 -7.57 -4.67
N GLU A 85 -4.81 -7.49 -5.75
CA GLU A 85 -5.86 -8.46 -6.08
C GLU A 85 -5.29 -9.87 -6.25
N LEU A 86 -4.16 -10.01 -6.97
CA LEU A 86 -3.50 -11.31 -7.14
C LEU A 86 -3.10 -11.92 -5.80
N TYR A 87 -2.45 -11.15 -4.92
CA TYR A 87 -1.96 -11.66 -3.64
C TYR A 87 -3.09 -11.94 -2.65
N LEU A 88 -4.15 -11.13 -2.64
CA LEU A 88 -5.35 -11.39 -1.84
C LEU A 88 -6.05 -12.68 -2.29
N LYS A 89 -6.20 -12.92 -3.60
CA LYS A 89 -6.75 -14.17 -4.13
C LYS A 89 -5.91 -15.38 -3.68
N ARG A 90 -4.58 -15.26 -3.74
CA ARG A 90 -3.66 -16.32 -3.29
C ARG A 90 -3.77 -16.62 -1.80
N ALA A 91 -4.02 -15.60 -0.97
CA ALA A 91 -4.25 -15.77 0.47
C ALA A 91 -5.63 -16.35 0.81
N GLY A 92 -6.54 -16.46 -0.18
CA GLY A 92 -7.85 -17.08 -0.03
C GLY A 92 -9.02 -16.09 0.12
N PHE A 93 -8.76 -14.78 0.05
CA PHE A 93 -9.83 -13.78 0.11
C PHE A 93 -10.75 -13.86 -1.11
N GLN A 94 -12.03 -13.54 -0.91
CA GLN A 94 -13.09 -13.51 -1.90
C GLN A 94 -13.70 -12.10 -2.01
N GLU A 95 -14.57 -11.90 -3.00
CA GLU A 95 -15.25 -10.61 -3.23
C GLU A 95 -14.28 -9.40 -3.28
N ILE A 96 -13.09 -9.61 -3.84
CA ILE A 96 -12.05 -8.58 -3.91
C ILE A 96 -12.47 -7.51 -4.90
N ARG A 97 -12.52 -6.27 -4.43
CA ARG A 97 -12.90 -5.11 -5.23
C ARG A 97 -12.10 -3.87 -4.84
N ARG A 98 -12.02 -2.91 -5.76
CA ARG A 98 -11.62 -1.54 -5.40
C ARG A 98 -12.61 -0.96 -4.41
N GLY A 99 -12.09 -0.32 -3.37
CA GLY A 99 -12.83 0.50 -2.43
C GLY A 99 -12.78 1.98 -2.82
N TYR A 100 -13.82 2.71 -2.47
CA TYR A 100 -13.97 4.14 -2.66
C TYR A 100 -14.42 4.80 -1.35
N PHE A 101 -14.19 6.11 -1.21
CA PHE A 101 -14.57 6.83 -0.01
C PHE A 101 -16.04 6.63 0.35
N HIS A 102 -16.32 6.17 1.57
CA HIS A 102 -17.64 5.88 2.13
C HIS A 102 -18.45 4.81 1.36
N ASP A 103 -17.79 3.90 0.65
CA ASP A 103 -18.45 2.85 -0.15
C ASP A 103 -18.49 1.47 0.53
N SER A 104 -18.02 1.36 1.77
CA SER A 104 -18.09 0.10 2.51
C SER A 104 -19.51 -0.15 2.99
N GLU A 105 -19.90 -1.41 3.01
CA GLU A 105 -21.17 -1.87 3.58
C GLU A 105 -21.15 -1.89 5.12
N ASP A 106 -19.97 -1.99 5.74
CA ASP A 106 -19.83 -1.80 7.19
C ASP A 106 -19.56 -0.32 7.48
N GLN A 107 -20.55 0.33 8.08
CA GLN A 107 -20.54 1.76 8.41
C GLN A 107 -19.39 2.15 9.35
N ARG A 108 -18.79 1.21 10.09
CA ARG A 108 -17.62 1.50 10.93
C ARG A 108 -16.42 2.00 10.13
N PHE A 109 -16.28 1.61 8.87
CA PHE A 109 -15.23 2.17 8.02
C PHE A 109 -15.48 3.64 7.70
N THR A 110 -16.74 4.02 7.47
CA THR A 110 -17.13 5.41 7.22
C THR A 110 -16.80 6.33 8.40
N GLU A 111 -16.81 5.83 9.63
CA GLU A 111 -16.49 6.62 10.84
C GLU A 111 -15.01 7.06 10.91
N VAL A 112 -14.10 6.34 10.24
CA VAL A 112 -12.65 6.56 10.31
C VAL A 112 -12.01 6.95 8.99
N GLU A 113 -12.78 6.95 7.90
CA GLU A 113 -12.27 7.28 6.58
C GLU A 113 -12.02 8.78 6.40
N GLU A 114 -10.85 9.12 5.88
CA GLU A 114 -10.46 10.49 5.55
C GLU A 114 -10.34 10.62 4.03
N LYS A 115 -11.10 11.52 3.41
CA LYS A 115 -11.11 11.69 1.94
C LYS A 115 -9.71 11.95 1.35
N ALA A 116 -8.85 12.64 2.09
CA ALA A 116 -7.47 12.93 1.68
C ALA A 116 -6.64 11.66 1.47
N ARG A 117 -6.93 10.57 2.20
CA ARG A 117 -6.22 9.29 2.06
C ARG A 117 -6.54 8.56 0.76
N PHE A 118 -7.64 8.93 0.09
CA PHE A 118 -8.07 8.36 -1.19
C PHE A 118 -7.39 9.02 -2.41
N VAL A 119 -6.53 10.02 -2.20
CA VAL A 119 -5.80 10.71 -3.27
C VAL A 119 -4.51 9.93 -3.57
N LYS A 120 -4.28 9.59 -4.86
CA LYS A 120 -3.12 8.81 -5.34
C LYS A 120 -2.87 7.50 -4.57
N SER A 121 -3.98 6.85 -4.22
CA SER A 121 -3.99 5.66 -3.38
C SER A 121 -4.89 4.60 -3.99
N VAL A 122 -4.63 3.35 -3.65
CA VAL A 122 -5.52 2.23 -3.92
C VAL A 122 -6.15 1.80 -2.59
N CYS A 123 -7.48 1.83 -2.55
CA CYS A 123 -8.25 1.17 -1.51
C CYS A 123 -8.78 -0.17 -2.05
N VAL A 124 -8.71 -1.22 -1.23
CA VAL A 124 -9.22 -2.55 -1.55
C VAL A 124 -10.13 -3.02 -0.43
N GLN A 125 -11.23 -3.68 -0.80
CA GLN A 125 -12.10 -4.40 0.12
C GLN A 125 -12.26 -5.85 -0.37
N CYS A 126 -12.23 -6.79 0.56
CA CYS A 126 -12.43 -8.22 0.31
C CYS A 126 -12.98 -8.93 1.55
N ARG A 127 -13.29 -10.21 1.43
CA ARG A 127 -13.83 -11.05 2.51
C ARG A 127 -13.04 -12.32 2.73
N LYS A 128 -13.04 -12.78 3.98
CA LYS A 128 -12.71 -14.16 4.32
C LYS A 128 -13.87 -15.10 3.98
#